data_AF-A0A969LDK1-F1
#
_entry.id   AF-A0A969LDK1-F1
#
_cell.length_a   1.000
_cell.length_b   1.000
_cell.length_c   1.000
_cell.angle_alpha   90.00
_cell.angle_beta   90.00
_cell.angle_gamma   90.00
#
_symmetry.space_group_name_H-M   'P 1'
#
loop_
_entity.id
_entity.type
_entity.pdbx_description
1 polymer ?
#
loop_
_entity_poly.entity_id
_entity_poly.type
_entity_poly.pdbx_seq_one_letter_code
_entity_poly.pdbx_strand_id
1 'polypeptide(L)'
;AVDLASGAAERLPQPDDIATGAVDGLYFYAGDLIGVQNFICPGRVVRISLSDTADRIEGLQVLQTHHATLDEPTTGAIVGEHLHVIANSSVALVQPDGSLRDQAPIKPAAIVAVPLERG
;
A
#
# COMPACT_ATOMS: atom_id res chain seq x y z
N ALA A 1 -4.69 -0.29 16.87
CA ALA A 1 -6.14 0.03 16.86
C ALA A 1 -6.35 1.53 17.00
N VAL A 2 -7.50 2.06 16.59
CA VAL A 2 -7.86 3.48 16.78
C VAL A 2 -9.18 3.54 17.54
N ASP A 3 -9.19 4.26 18.66
CA ASP A 3 -10.44 4.62 19.34
C ASP A 3 -11.13 5.75 18.56
N LEU A 4 -12.32 5.50 18.05
CA LEU A 4 -13.01 6.43 17.15
C LEU A 4 -13.55 7.68 17.86
N ALA A 5 -13.76 7.62 19.17
CA ALA A 5 -14.29 8.74 19.94
C ALA A 5 -13.20 9.76 20.29
N SER A 6 -12.05 9.28 20.74
CA SER A 6 -10.91 10.12 21.16
C SER A 6 -9.87 10.34 20.07
N GLY A 7 -9.87 9.51 19.02
CA GLY A 7 -8.80 9.48 18.02
C GLY A 7 -7.49 8.88 18.54
N ALA A 8 -7.48 8.33 19.76
CA ALA A 8 -6.29 7.68 20.31
C ALA A 8 -5.92 6.46 19.47
N ALA A 9 -4.65 6.37 19.07
CA ALA A 9 -4.13 5.27 18.29
C ALA A 9 -3.14 4.44 19.12
N GLU A 10 -3.30 3.13 19.06
CA GLU A 10 -2.37 2.14 19.59
C GLU A 10 -1.72 1.37 18.44
N ARG A 11 -0.42 1.15 18.55
CA ARG A 11 0.31 0.30 17.59
C ARG A 11 -0.16 -1.14 17.72
N LEU A 12 -0.55 -1.75 16.60
CA LEU A 12 -0.80 -3.20 16.57
C LEU A 12 0.53 -3.93 16.82
N PRO A 13 0.58 -4.88 17.77
CA PRO A 13 1.73 -5.77 17.92
C PRO A 13 1.96 -6.55 16.64
N GLN A 14 3.22 -6.85 16.34
CA GLN A 14 3.64 -7.60 15.16
C GLN A 14 4.89 -8.44 15.47
N PRO A 15 5.14 -9.52 14.74
CA PRO A 15 6.43 -10.21 14.71
C PRO A 15 7.58 -9.27 14.29
N ASP A 16 8.78 -9.50 14.83
CA ASP A 16 9.98 -8.68 14.59
C ASP A 16 10.51 -8.80 13.15
N ASP A 17 10.18 -9.88 12.45
CA ASP A 17 10.58 -10.15 11.07
C ASP A 17 9.63 -9.56 10.01
N ILE A 18 8.58 -8.84 10.44
CA ILE A 18 7.58 -8.23 9.56
C ILE A 18 7.73 -6.70 9.51
N ALA A 19 7.88 -6.17 8.28
CA ALA A 19 7.92 -4.74 8.01
C ALA A 19 6.58 -4.22 7.45
N THR A 20 5.78 -3.56 8.30
CA THR A 20 4.48 -2.94 7.96
C THR A 20 4.53 -1.42 7.76
N GLY A 21 5.72 -0.81 7.79
CA GLY A 21 5.91 0.62 7.54
C GLY A 21 5.78 1.00 6.05
N ALA A 22 6.02 2.27 5.74
CA ALA A 22 6.07 2.80 4.36
C ALA A 22 4.78 2.57 3.55
N VAL A 23 3.62 2.54 4.22
CA VAL A 23 2.32 2.34 3.59
C VAL A 23 1.73 3.69 3.17
N ASP A 24 1.39 3.81 1.89
CA ASP A 24 0.69 4.95 1.29
C ASP A 24 -0.83 4.72 1.28
N GLY A 25 -1.27 3.63 0.64
CA GLY A 25 -2.66 3.17 0.64
C GLY A 25 -2.87 2.00 1.59
N LEU A 26 -3.89 2.06 2.45
CA LEU A 26 -4.26 0.97 3.37
C LEU A 26 -5.76 0.68 3.27
N TYR A 27 -6.10 -0.60 3.10
CA TYR A 27 -7.46 -1.08 2.90
C TYR A 27 -7.76 -2.27 3.81
N PHE A 28 -9.04 -2.48 4.13
CA PHE A 28 -9.50 -3.70 4.79
C PHE A 28 -10.20 -4.60 3.77
N TYR A 29 -9.80 -5.86 3.70
CA TYR A 29 -10.38 -6.84 2.77
C TYR A 29 -10.39 -8.23 3.38
N ALA A 30 -11.57 -8.85 3.45
CA ALA A 30 -11.75 -10.24 3.91
C ALA A 30 -11.08 -10.58 5.26
N GLY A 31 -11.09 -9.65 6.23
CA GLY A 31 -10.49 -9.85 7.55
C GLY A 31 -9.03 -9.41 7.68
N ASP A 32 -8.37 -9.13 6.56
CA ASP A 32 -6.97 -8.71 6.51
C ASP A 32 -6.83 -7.24 6.13
N LEU A 33 -5.63 -6.68 6.29
CA LEU A 33 -5.28 -5.38 5.72
C LEU A 33 -4.53 -5.57 4.41
N ILE A 34 -4.82 -4.74 3.41
CA ILE A 34 -4.05 -4.65 2.17
C ILE A 34 -3.31 -3.32 2.18
N GLY A 35 -1.98 -3.37 2.12
CA GLY A 35 -1.12 -2.19 2.12
C GLY A 35 -0.45 -2.00 0.77
N VAL A 36 -0.37 -0.76 0.30
CA VAL A 36 0.53 -0.36 -0.79
C VAL A 36 1.75 0.30 -0.17
N GLN A 37 2.90 -0.35 -0.31
CA GLN A 37 4.17 0.14 0.20
C GLN A 37 4.96 0.82 -0.92
N ASN A 38 5.22 2.12 -0.77
CA ASN A 38 5.79 2.98 -1.81
C ASN A 38 7.20 3.50 -1.49
N PHE A 39 7.53 3.64 -0.20
CA PHE A 39 8.89 3.98 0.26
C PHE A 39 9.76 2.75 0.55
N ILE A 40 9.46 1.63 -0.12
CA ILE A 40 10.27 0.41 -0.15
C ILE A 40 10.65 0.17 -1.61
N CYS A 41 11.89 -0.27 -1.88
CA CYS A 41 12.35 -0.55 -3.24
C CYS A 41 12.55 -2.06 -3.43
N PRO A 42 11.83 -2.70 -4.38
CA PRO A 42 10.77 -2.14 -5.21
C PRO A 42 9.46 -1.86 -4.41
N GLY A 43 8.63 -0.95 -4.92
CA GLY A 43 7.28 -0.74 -4.43
C GLY A 43 6.43 -2.01 -4.56
N ARG A 44 5.52 -2.24 -3.62
CA ARG A 44 4.77 -3.50 -3.54
C ARG A 44 3.39 -3.36 -2.93
N VAL A 45 2.49 -4.26 -3.31
CA VAL A 45 1.20 -4.49 -2.64
C VAL A 45 1.36 -5.70 -1.73
N VAL A 46 0.97 -5.55 -0.47
CA VAL A 46 1.06 -6.58 0.56
C VAL A 46 -0.29 -6.85 1.18
N ARG A 47 -0.51 -8.09 1.60
CA ARG A 47 -1.53 -8.47 2.56
C ARG A 47 -0.88 -8.60 3.93
N ILE A 48 -1.48 -7.98 4.93
CA ILE A 48 -1.08 -8.05 6.33
C ILE A 48 -2.20 -8.81 7.04
N SER A 49 -1.92 -10.05 7.41
CA SER A 49 -2.87 -10.91 8.10
C SER A 49 -3.05 -10.43 9.53
N LEU A 50 -4.30 -10.35 9.97
CA LEU A 50 -4.66 -9.98 11.34
C LEU A 50 -5.10 -11.21 12.13
N SER A 51 -4.98 -11.14 13.45
CA SER A 51 -5.65 -12.08 14.36
C SER A 51 -7.18 -12.03 14.16
N ASP A 52 -7.89 -13.08 14.57
CA ASP A 52 -9.36 -13.14 14.50
C ASP A 52 -10.04 -11.95 15.21
N THR A 53 -9.40 -11.40 16.24
CA THR A 53 -9.84 -10.23 17.01
C THR A 53 -9.35 -8.89 16.44
N ALA A 54 -8.59 -8.92 15.35
CA ALA A 54 -7.99 -7.75 14.69
C ALA A 54 -7.13 -6.87 15.61
N ASP A 55 -6.55 -7.45 16.66
CA ASP A 55 -5.74 -6.77 17.67
C ASP A 55 -4.23 -6.97 17.49
N ARG A 56 -3.81 -7.87 16.60
CA ARG A 56 -2.40 -8.20 16.31
C ARG A 56 -2.21 -8.50 14.83
N ILE A 57 -1.03 -8.18 14.31
CA ILE A 57 -0.55 -8.62 13.00
C ILE A 57 0.07 -10.01 13.14
N GLU A 58 -0.35 -10.97 12.32
CA GLU A 58 0.14 -12.35 12.38
C GLU A 58 1.06 -12.70 11.22
N GLY A 59 0.97 -11.99 10.10
CA GLY A 59 1.71 -12.32 8.91
C GLY A 59 1.72 -11.21 7.87
N LEU A 60 2.62 -11.33 6.91
CA LEU A 60 2.65 -10.47 5.73
C LEU A 60 2.97 -11.31 4.48
N GLN A 61 2.14 -11.15 3.46
CA GLN A 61 2.32 -11.77 2.15
C GLN A 61 2.47 -10.66 1.10
N VAL A 62 3.47 -10.76 0.23
CA VAL A 62 3.57 -9.87 -0.92
C VAL A 62 2.64 -10.38 -2.02
N LEU A 63 1.65 -9.58 -2.40
CA LEU A 63 0.69 -9.90 -3.47
C LEU A 63 1.21 -9.48 -4.85
N GLN A 64 1.85 -8.32 -4.92
CA GLN A 64 2.49 -7.83 -6.13
C GLN A 64 3.76 -7.07 -5.79
N THR A 65 4.83 -7.39 -6.50
CA THR A 65 6.09 -6.64 -6.50
C THR A 65 6.77 -6.81 -7.86
N HIS A 66 7.81 -6.04 -8.15
CA HIS A 66 8.62 -6.16 -9.38
C HIS A 66 7.81 -6.16 -10.71
N HIS A 67 6.64 -5.52 -10.73
CA HIS A 67 5.87 -5.36 -11.96
C HIS A 67 6.44 -4.19 -12.77
N ALA A 68 6.65 -4.37 -14.08
CA ALA A 68 7.32 -3.37 -14.91
C ALA A 68 6.66 -1.97 -14.92
N THR A 69 5.37 -1.90 -14.59
CA THR A 69 4.62 -0.63 -14.46
C THR A 69 4.43 -0.15 -13.02
N LEU A 70 4.75 -0.98 -12.01
CA LEU A 70 4.61 -0.65 -10.58
C LEU A 70 5.92 -0.07 -10.08
N ASP A 71 6.11 1.21 -10.35
CA ASP A 71 7.35 1.96 -10.12
C ASP A 71 7.28 2.71 -8.77
N GLU A 72 6.30 3.61 -8.65
CA GLU A 72 6.00 4.38 -7.44
C GLU A 72 4.50 4.24 -7.15
N PRO A 73 4.07 3.06 -6.65
CA PRO A 73 2.66 2.81 -6.42
C PRO A 73 2.17 3.61 -5.21
N THR A 74 0.97 4.18 -5.26
CA THR A 74 0.41 4.95 -4.13
C THR A 74 -0.93 4.39 -3.70
N THR A 75 -1.98 5.21 -3.67
CA THR A 75 -3.32 4.77 -3.34
C THR A 75 -4.01 4.10 -4.54
N GLY A 76 -5.23 3.68 -4.31
CA GLY A 76 -6.03 2.83 -5.19
C GLY A 76 -7.43 2.61 -4.63
N ALA A 77 -8.17 1.72 -5.29
CA ALA A 77 -9.52 1.33 -4.89
C ALA A 77 -9.73 -0.17 -5.09
N ILE A 78 -10.47 -0.79 -4.16
CA ILE A 78 -10.90 -2.17 -4.30
C ILE A 78 -12.16 -2.20 -5.17
N VAL A 79 -12.15 -3.05 -6.21
CA VAL A 79 -13.30 -3.32 -7.08
C VAL A 79 -13.40 -4.83 -7.24
N GLY A 80 -14.47 -5.42 -6.69
CA GLY A 80 -14.59 -6.87 -6.60
C GLY A 80 -13.43 -7.46 -5.81
N GLU A 81 -12.71 -8.41 -6.42
CA GLU A 81 -11.60 -9.13 -5.79
C GLU A 81 -10.22 -8.57 -6.19
N HIS A 82 -10.17 -7.33 -6.67
CA HIS A 82 -8.94 -6.69 -7.13
C HIS A 82 -8.73 -5.32 -6.49
N LEU A 83 -7.50 -5.04 -6.08
CA LEU A 83 -7.05 -3.68 -5.77
C LEU A 83 -6.50 -3.03 -7.03
N HIS A 84 -7.10 -1.93 -7.46
CA HIS A 84 -6.65 -1.11 -8.58
C HIS A 84 -5.78 0.01 -8.04
N VAL A 85 -4.46 -0.08 -8.25
CA VAL A 85 -3.46 0.83 -7.68
C VAL A 85 -2.95 1.81 -8.73
N ILE A 86 -2.76 3.07 -8.35
CA ILE A 86 -2.00 4.05 -9.13
C ILE A 86 -0.54 3.62 -9.12
N ALA A 87 -0.01 3.16 -10.26
CA ALA A 87 1.26 2.45 -10.32
C ALA A 87 2.49 3.35 -10.52
N ASN A 88 2.27 4.57 -11.05
CA ASN A 88 3.31 5.55 -11.38
C ASN A 88 2.81 6.98 -11.12
N SER A 89 2.51 7.29 -9.86
CA SER A 89 1.88 8.56 -9.45
C SER A 89 2.66 9.82 -9.84
N SER A 90 3.97 9.68 -10.10
CA SER A 90 4.88 10.78 -10.41
C SER A 90 4.99 11.81 -9.29
N VAL A 91 4.57 11.46 -8.07
CA VAL A 91 4.56 12.38 -6.92
C VAL A 91 5.97 12.81 -6.55
N ALA A 92 6.98 11.95 -6.73
CA ALA A 92 8.39 12.30 -6.54
C ALA A 92 8.92 13.38 -7.52
N LEU A 93 8.19 13.69 -8.60
CA LEU A 93 8.55 14.77 -9.52
C LEU A 93 8.10 16.15 -9.02
N VAL A 94 7.12 16.22 -8.11
CA VAL A 94 6.60 17.51 -7.61
C VAL A 94 7.51 18.05 -6.51
N GLN A 95 8.01 19.27 -6.70
CA GLN A 95 8.86 19.96 -5.73
C GLN A 95 8.01 20.68 -4.66
N PRO A 96 8.60 21.05 -3.50
CA PRO A 96 7.88 21.74 -2.43
C PRO A 96 7.22 23.06 -2.84
N ASP A 97 7.73 23.74 -3.87
CA ASP A 97 7.16 24.97 -4.43
C ASP A 97 6.08 24.71 -5.51
N GLY A 98 5.75 23.44 -5.76
CA GLY A 98 4.77 23.00 -6.76
C GLY A 98 5.31 22.89 -8.19
N SER A 99 6.59 23.23 -8.42
CA SER A 99 7.23 23.04 -9.73
C SER A 99 7.63 21.57 -9.95
N LEU A 100 7.88 21.18 -11.21
CA LEU A 100 8.31 19.82 -11.55
C LEU A 100 9.83 19.70 -11.61
N ARG A 101 10.37 18.64 -11.00
CA ARG A 101 11.78 18.25 -11.04
C ARG A 101 12.09 17.61 -12.39
N ASP A 102 12.98 18.25 -13.14
CA ASP A 102 13.51 17.83 -14.44
C ASP A 102 12.44 17.53 -15.51
N GLN A 103 12.54 18.13 -16.70
CA GLN A 103 11.52 17.98 -17.76
C GLN A 103 11.57 16.62 -18.48
N ALA A 104 11.98 15.56 -17.78
CA ALA A 104 11.84 14.20 -18.30
C ALA A 104 10.36 13.94 -18.64
N PRO A 105 10.07 13.29 -19.77
CA PRO A 105 8.68 13.08 -20.19
C PRO A 105 7.91 12.30 -19.14
N ILE A 106 6.84 12.92 -18.61
CA ILE A 106 5.91 12.30 -17.67
C ILE A 106 5.23 11.15 -18.41
N LYS A 107 5.39 9.92 -17.88
CA LYS A 107 4.67 8.76 -18.41
C LYS A 107 3.17 8.94 -18.14
N PRO A 108 2.27 8.52 -19.05
CA PRO A 108 0.85 8.46 -18.74
C PRO A 108 0.60 7.68 -17.44
N ALA A 109 -0.37 8.14 -16.65
CA ALA A 109 -0.78 7.42 -15.45
C ALA A 109 -1.25 6.02 -15.81
N ALA A 110 -0.77 5.03 -15.06
CA ALA A 110 -1.08 3.64 -15.21
C ALA A 110 -1.77 3.13 -13.95
N ILE A 111 -2.80 2.31 -14.16
CA ILE A 111 -3.47 1.56 -13.11
C ILE A 111 -3.09 0.10 -13.26
N VAL A 112 -2.71 -0.54 -12.15
CA VAL A 112 -2.47 -1.98 -12.09
C VAL A 112 -3.53 -2.61 -11.21
N ALA A 113 -4.23 -3.61 -11.73
CA ALA A 113 -5.14 -4.45 -10.95
C ALA A 113 -4.34 -5.57 -10.29
N VAL A 114 -4.38 -5.65 -8.96
CA VAL A 114 -3.74 -6.69 -8.16
C VAL A 114 -4.82 -7.61 -7.59
N PRO A 115 -4.82 -8.90 -7.94
CA PRO A 115 -5.76 -9.87 -7.36
C PRO A 115 -5.59 -9.99 -5.84
N LEU A 116 -6.71 -10.13 -5.13
CA LEU A 116 -6.77 -10.24 -3.67
C LEU A 116 -7.21 -11.64 -3.21
N GLU A 117 -7.14 -12.65 -4.07
CA GLU A 117 -7.47 -14.01 -3.69
C GLU A 117 -6.50 -14.54 -2.61
N ARG A 118 -7.00 -15.45 -1.76
CA ARG A 118 -6.14 -16.19 -0.82
C ARG A 118 -5.50 -17.33 -1.61
N GLY A 119 -4.17 -17.31 -1.70
CA GLY A 119 -3.39 -18.43 -2.25
C GLY A 119 -3.41 -19.67 -1.35
#